data_AF-M0ZVD5-F1
#
_entry.id   AF-M0ZVD5-F1
#
_cell.length_a   1.000
_cell.length_b   1.000
_cell.length_c   1.000
_cell.angle_alpha   90.00
_cell.angle_beta   90.00
_cell.angle_gamma   90.00
#
_symmetry.space_group_name_H-M   'P 1'
#
loop_
_entity.id
_entity.type
_entity.pdbx_description
1 polymer ?
#
loop_
_entity_poly.entity_id
_entity_poly.type
_entity_poly.pdbx_seq_one_letter_code
_entity_poly.pdbx_strand_id
1 'polypeptide(L)'
;MDKGHRKCLVLWHRIQDWADLIVNFVKENGLEDSVMTVEEIRSGVESRGTELHGIDRTVLMRALKLLEHKGKLAIFKGTSADDEGVKFSL
;
A
#
# COMPACT_ATOMS: atom_id res chain seq x y z
N MET A 1 -2.84 -16.15 7.33
CA MET A 1 -2.38 -16.14 8.74
C MET A 1 -1.63 -17.43 8.98
N ASP A 2 -0.51 -17.37 9.72
CA ASP A 2 0.17 -18.57 10.20
C ASP A 2 -0.78 -19.31 11.15
N LYS A 3 -1.20 -20.54 10.80
CA LYS A 3 -2.12 -21.34 11.62
C LYS A 3 -1.55 -21.65 13.00
N GLY A 4 -0.22 -21.61 13.16
CA GLY A 4 0.44 -21.86 14.44
C GLY A 4 0.51 -20.64 15.36
N HIS A 5 0.10 -19.44 14.91
CA HIS A 5 0.22 -18.19 15.67
C HIS A 5 1.63 -17.91 16.22
N ARG A 6 2.67 -18.37 15.52
CA ARG A 6 4.08 -18.25 15.97
C ARG A 6 4.74 -16.95 15.51
N LYS A 7 4.01 -16.11 14.79
CA LYS A 7 4.50 -14.84 14.23
C LYS A 7 3.47 -13.75 14.50
N CYS A 8 3.98 -12.57 14.87
CA CYS A 8 3.18 -11.36 14.97
C CYS A 8 3.84 -10.25 14.15
N LEU A 9 3.05 -9.27 13.75
CA LEU A 9 3.55 -8.02 13.18
C LEU A 9 3.54 -6.98 14.29
N VAL A 10 4.69 -6.36 14.54
CA VAL A 10 4.78 -5.15 15.34
C VAL A 10 4.63 -3.99 14.37
N LEU A 11 3.62 -3.16 14.60
CA LEU A 11 3.29 -2.06 13.70
C LEU A 11 3.74 -0.74 14.33
N TRP A 12 4.43 0.09 13.55
CA TRP A 12 4.77 1.45 13.93
C TRP A 12 3.52 2.34 13.99
N HIS A 13 2.74 2.35 12.90
CA HIS A 13 1.41 2.95 12.84
C HIS A 13 0.31 1.90 12.71
N ARG A 14 -0.93 2.23 13.08
CA ARG A 14 -2.07 1.35 12.81
C ARG A 14 -2.28 1.25 11.30
N ILE A 15 -2.88 0.15 10.84
CA ILE A 15 -3.20 -0.05 9.42
C ILE A 15 -4.08 1.09 8.85
N GLN A 16 -4.94 1.68 9.68
CA GLN A 16 -5.78 2.83 9.30
C GLN A 16 -4.94 4.08 9.04
N ASP A 17 -3.98 4.38 9.92
CA ASP A 17 -3.10 5.53 9.76
C ASP A 17 -2.19 5.34 8.53
N TRP A 18 -1.68 4.13 8.29
CA TRP A 18 -0.98 3.81 7.04
C TRP A 18 -1.85 4.01 5.80
N ALA A 19 -3.13 3.65 5.86
CA ALA A 19 -4.06 3.87 4.75
C ALA A 19 -4.27 5.37 4.47
N ASP A 20 -4.33 6.19 5.52
CA ASP A 20 -4.45 7.64 5.36
C ASP A 20 -3.13 8.26 4.82
N LEU A 21 -1.96 7.77 5.26
CA LEU A 21 -0.66 8.16 4.69
C LEU A 21 -0.56 7.83 3.19
N ILE A 22 -1.04 6.66 2.76
CA ILE A 22 -1.07 6.28 1.33
C ILE A 22 -1.98 7.22 0.54
N VAL A 23 -3.16 7.56 1.07
CA VAL A 23 -4.09 8.49 0.40
C VAL A 23 -3.46 9.87 0.24
N ASN A 24 -2.79 10.38 1.27
CA ASN A 24 -2.11 11.67 1.21
C ASN A 24 -0.95 11.63 0.21
N PHE A 25 -0.13 10.57 0.25
CA PHE A 25 0.95 10.36 -0.71
C PHE A 25 0.47 10.40 -2.16
N VAL A 26 -0.62 9.72 -2.49
CA VAL A 26 -1.17 9.71 -3.86
C VAL A 26 -1.62 11.11 -4.26
N LYS A 27 -2.30 11.84 -3.37
CA LYS A 27 -2.79 13.20 -3.64
C LYS A 27 -1.68 14.22 -3.80
N GLU A 28 -0.69 14.18 -2.92
CA GLU A 28 0.45 15.11 -2.93
C GLU A 28 1.30 14.96 -4.20
N ASN A 29 1.31 13.77 -4.79
CA ASN A 29 2.08 13.46 -6.00
C ASN A 29 1.24 13.46 -7.29
N GLY A 30 -0.07 13.78 -7.22
CA GLY A 30 -0.96 13.81 -8.39
C GLY A 30 -1.16 12.44 -9.07
N LEU A 31 -1.17 11.36 -8.28
CA LEU A 31 -1.21 9.97 -8.75
C LEU A 31 -2.61 9.35 -8.70
N GLU A 32 -3.66 10.12 -8.42
CA GLU A 32 -5.02 9.64 -8.20
C GLU A 32 -5.59 8.84 -9.38
N ASP A 33 -5.30 9.28 -10.61
CA ASP A 33 -5.77 8.63 -11.83
C ASP A 33 -4.76 7.64 -12.43
N SER A 34 -3.59 7.51 -11.81
CA SER A 34 -2.49 6.67 -12.29
C SER A 34 -2.62 5.23 -11.78
N VAL A 35 -2.20 4.27 -12.61
CA VAL A 35 -1.97 2.90 -12.16
C VAL A 35 -0.54 2.84 -11.63
N MET A 36 -0.38 2.35 -10.40
CA MET A 36 0.91 2.15 -9.75
C MET A 36 1.08 0.70 -9.34
N THR A 37 2.31 0.22 -9.31
CA THR A 37 2.66 -1.05 -8.68
C THR A 37 2.85 -0.88 -7.17
N VAL A 38 2.69 -1.97 -6.42
CA VAL A 38 3.01 -2.01 -4.98
C VAL A 38 4.49 -1.65 -4.73
N GLU A 39 5.38 -2.02 -5.66
CA GLU A 39 6.82 -1.72 -5.55
C GLU A 39 7.14 -0.24 -5.77
N GLU A 40 6.41 0.47 -6.65
CA GLU A 40 6.58 1.92 -6.83
C GLU A 40 6.19 2.70 -5.57
N ILE A 41 5.14 2.29 -4.86
CA ILE A 41 4.75 2.91 -3.58
C ILE A 41 5.83 2.67 -2.50
N ARG A 42 6.45 1.49 -2.51
CA ARG A 42 7.42 1.07 -1.47
C ARG A 42 8.83 1.56 -1.71
N SER A 43 9.25 1.67 -2.97
CA SER A 43 10.65 1.87 -3.35
C SER A 43 10.87 2.84 -4.51
N GLY A 44 9.78 3.34 -5.11
CA GLY A 44 9.84 4.30 -6.21
C GLY A 44 10.36 5.67 -5.78
N VAL A 45 10.60 6.54 -6.77
CA VAL A 45 11.19 7.86 -6.56
C VAL A 45 10.33 8.72 -5.63
N GLU A 46 9.02 8.79 -5.89
CA GLU A 46 8.08 9.60 -5.09
C GLU A 46 8.04 9.17 -3.62
N SER A 47 8.26 7.88 -3.33
CA SER A 47 8.24 7.39 -1.95
C SER A 47 9.43 7.88 -1.13
N ARG A 48 10.55 8.26 -1.75
CA ARG A 48 11.81 8.58 -1.05
C ARG A 48 11.64 9.77 -0.10
N GLY A 49 12.13 9.61 1.12
CA GLY A 49 12.00 10.63 2.17
C GLY A 49 10.65 10.63 2.88
N THR A 50 9.70 9.78 2.46
CA THR A 50 8.45 9.52 3.18
C THR A 50 8.55 8.27 4.06
N GLU A 51 7.61 8.11 4.99
CA GLU A 51 7.49 6.90 5.81
C GLU A 51 7.06 5.66 5.00
N LEU A 52 6.56 5.84 3.77
CA LEU A 52 6.21 4.74 2.88
C LEU A 52 7.45 4.09 2.25
N HIS A 53 8.58 4.79 2.19
CA HIS A 53 9.80 4.22 1.65
C HIS A 53 10.28 3.04 2.50
N GLY A 54 10.41 1.87 1.89
CA GLY A 54 10.86 0.65 2.56
C GLY A 54 9.85 0.05 3.53
N ILE A 55 8.58 0.49 3.53
CA ILE A 55 7.52 -0.11 4.36
C ILE A 55 7.47 -1.63 4.14
N ASP A 56 7.22 -2.42 5.18
CA ASP A 56 7.02 -3.86 5.00
C ASP A 56 5.84 -4.14 4.05
N ARG A 57 6.07 -5.03 3.07
CA ARG A 57 5.06 -5.38 2.05
C ARG A 57 3.75 -5.87 2.65
N THR A 58 3.80 -6.61 3.76
CA THR A 58 2.59 -7.13 4.42
C THR A 58 1.78 -6.00 5.04
N VAL A 59 2.45 -5.00 5.61
CA VAL A 59 1.80 -3.81 6.19
C VAL A 59 1.14 -2.98 5.09
N LEU A 60 1.88 -2.69 4.01
CA LEU A 60 1.37 -1.96 2.85
C LEU A 60 0.13 -2.65 2.25
N MET A 61 0.21 -3.96 2.01
CA MET A 61 -0.92 -4.71 1.46
C MET A 61 -2.15 -4.74 2.38
N ARG A 62 -1.97 -4.71 3.70
CA ARG A 62 -3.09 -4.60 4.65
C ARG A 62 -3.77 -3.23 4.55
N ALA A 63 -3.00 -2.16 4.40
CA ALA A 63 -3.52 -0.81 4.23
C ALA A 63 -4.23 -0.64 2.87
N LEU A 64 -3.63 -1.12 1.78
CA LEU A 64 -4.26 -1.11 0.45
C LEU A 64 -5.57 -1.89 0.42
N LYS A 65 -5.62 -3.08 1.02
CA LYS A 65 -6.88 -3.85 1.13
C LYS A 65 -7.95 -3.16 1.97
N LEU A 66 -7.55 -2.42 3.00
CA LEU A 66 -8.48 -1.59 3.76
C LEU A 66 -9.08 -0.48 2.89
N LEU A 67 -8.28 0.16 2.04
CA LEU A 67 -8.74 1.18 1.09
C LEU A 67 -9.63 0.59 -0.01
N GLU A 68 -9.28 -0.59 -0.53
CA GLU A 68 -10.08 -1.34 -1.49
C GLU A 68 -11.47 -1.67 -0.92
N HIS A 69 -11.54 -2.16 0.32
CA HIS A 69 -12.81 -2.42 1.00
C HIS A 69 -13.63 -1.14 1.23
N LYS A 70 -12.98 0.03 1.30
CA LYS A 70 -13.64 1.33 1.37
C LYS A 70 -14.03 1.90 -0.01
N GLY A 71 -13.77 1.17 -1.10
CA GLY A 71 -14.06 1.60 -2.47
C GLY A 71 -13.16 2.72 -2.99
N LYS A 72 -12.00 2.96 -2.37
CA LYS A 72 -11.09 4.06 -2.72
C LYS A 72 -10.04 3.71 -3.77
N LEU A 73 -9.86 2.41 -4.03
CA LEU A 73 -8.92 1.89 -5.01
C LEU A 73 -9.35 0.48 -5.44
N ALA A 74 -8.73 -0.01 -6.51
CA ALA A 74 -8.79 -1.41 -6.93
C ALA A 74 -7.37 -2.00 -7.03
N ILE A 75 -7.19 -3.24 -6.55
CA ILE A 75 -5.94 -3.99 -6.67
C ILE A 75 -6.06 -5.01 -7.81
N PHE A 76 -5.08 -5.03 -8.70
CA PHE A 76 -4.98 -5.96 -9.83
C PHE A 76 -3.83 -6.92 -9.57
N LYS A 77 -4.07 -8.21 -9.80
CA LYS A 77 -2.99 -9.21 -9.75
C LYS A 77 -2.34 -9.28 -11.13
N GLY A 78 -1.07 -8.96 -11.21
CA GLY A 78 -0.27 -9.29 -12.38
C GLY A 78 0.14 -10.76 -12.40
N THR A 79 1.10 -11.09 -13.26
CA THR A 79 1.60 -12.46 -13.46
C THR A 79 2.47 -12.98 -12.31
N SER A 80 3.04 -12.08 -11.50
CA SER A 80 3.79 -12.39 -10.28
C SER A 80 3.30 -11.54 -9.10
N ALA A 81 3.75 -11.87 -7.88
CA ALA A 81 3.41 -11.09 -6.69
C ALA A 81 4.00 -9.66 -6.74
N ASP A 82 5.12 -9.46 -7.43
CA ASP A 82 5.75 -8.16 -7.59
C ASP A 82 5.04 -7.30 -8.65
N ASP A 83 4.12 -7.91 -9.42
CA ASP A 83 3.28 -7.27 -10.43
C ASP A 83 1.88 -6.88 -9.90
N GLU A 84 1.67 -6.82 -8.57
CA GLU A 84 0.40 -6.30 -8.04
C GLU A 84 0.28 -4.80 -8.35
N GLY A 85 -0.71 -4.46 -9.19
CA GLY A 85 -1.06 -3.10 -9.57
C GLY A 85 -2.17 -2.54 -8.69
N VAL A 86 -2.21 -1.23 -8.55
CA VAL A 86 -3.17 -0.46 -7.75
C VAL A 86 -3.63 0.72 -8.59
N LYS A 87 -4.95 0.92 -8.68
CA LYS A 87 -5.54 2.14 -9.26
C LYS A 87 -6.41 2.82 -8.22
N PHE A 88 -6.13 4.08 -7.93
CA PHE A 88 -6.92 4.87 -6.99
C PHE A 88 -8.20 5.41 -7.66
N SER A 89 -9.20 5.71 -6.85
CA SER A 89 -10.50 6.27 -7.24
C SER A 89 -10.93 7.24 -6.14
N LEU A 90 -10.11 8.27 -5.94
CA LEU A 90 -10.17 9.23 -4.82
C LEU A 90 -10.84 10.54 -5.18
#